data_AF-A0AA92C142-F1
#
_entry.id   AF-A0AA92C142-F1
#
_cell.length_a   1.000
_cell.length_b   1.000
_cell.length_c   1.000
_cell.angle_alpha   90.00
_cell.angle_beta   90.00
_cell.angle_gamma   90.00
#
_symmetry.space_group_name_H-M   'P 1'
#
loop_
_entity.id
_entity.type
_entity.pdbx_description
1 polymer ?
#
loop_
_entity_poly.entity_id
_entity_poly.type
_entity_poly.pdbx_seq_one_letter_code
_entity_poly.pdbx_strand_id
1 'polypeptide(L)' 'MKIILLIAGALLACLTFVWFFFFVPLGCGMNPTGCRQEFPVFSAIGLMHLWLPLAAAFLLILLGLRR' A
#
# COMPACT_ATOMS: atom_id res chain seq x y z
N MET A 1 4.23 -23.91 -2.51
CA MET A 1 3.56 -22.75 -3.15
C MET A 1 2.74 -21.94 -2.16
N LYS A 2 1.95 -22.57 -1.29
CA LYS A 2 1.14 -21.95 -0.24
C LYS A 2 1.87 -20.87 0.60
N ILE A 3 3.04 -21.22 1.14
CA ILE A 3 3.86 -20.34 1.99
C ILE A 3 4.41 -19.13 1.22
N ILE A 4 4.80 -19.31 -0.05
CA ILE A 4 5.37 -18.24 -0.88
C ILE A 4 4.32 -17.16 -1.14
N LEU A 5 3.07 -17.56 -1.43
CA LEU A 5 1.95 -16.64 -1.64
C LEU A 5 1.63 -15.83 -0.37
N LEU A 6 1.67 -16.47 0.80
CA LEU A 6 1.45 -15.81 2.09
C LEU A 6 2.57 -14.80 2.39
N ILE A 7 3.83 -15.20 2.21
CA ILE A 7 4.99 -14.33 2.43
C ILE A 7 4.97 -13.15 1.46
N ALA A 8 4.69 -13.41 0.18
CA ALA A 8 4.60 -12.36 -0.83
C ALA A 8 3.47 -11.36 -0.52
N GLY A 9 2.30 -11.85 -0.15
CA GLY A 9 1.19 -10.97 0.25
C GLY A 9 1.49 -10.16 1.50
N ALA A 10 2.10 -10.77 2.53
CA ALA A 10 2.50 -10.06 3.74
C ALA A 10 3.56 -8.98 3.48
N LEU A 11 4.59 -9.29 2.67
CA LEU A 11 5.59 -8.33 2.24
C LEU A 11 4.98 -7.18 1.45
N LEU A 12 4.08 -7.48 0.51
CA LEU A 12 3.41 -6.47 -0.30
C LEU A 12 2.57 -5.53 0.58
N ALA A 13 1.83 -6.07 1.56
CA ALA A 13 1.06 -5.27 2.51
C ALA A 13 1.97 -4.34 3.34
N CYS A 14 3.07 -4.87 3.91
CA CYS A 14 4.03 -4.07 4.67
C CYS A 14 4.67 -2.97 3.83
N LEU A 15 5.12 -3.29 2.61
CA LEU A 15 5.74 -2.32 1.68
C LEU A 15 4.76 -1.22 1.29
N THR A 16 3.50 -1.57 1.02
CA THR A 16 2.44 -0.61 0.71
C THR A 16 2.20 0.33 1.88
N PHE A 17 2.18 -0.21 3.11
CA PHE A 17 2.01 0.59 4.32
C PHE A 17 3.16 1.58 4.53
N VAL A 18 4.41 1.10 4.42
CA VAL A 18 5.60 1.95 4.53
C VAL A 18 5.60 3.01 3.43
N TRP A 19 5.25 2.65 2.19
CA TRP A 19 5.20 3.59 1.08
C TRP A 19 4.19 4.72 1.34
N PHE A 20 2.95 4.38 1.70
CA PHE A 20 1.90 5.37 1.88
C PHE A 20 2.10 6.26 3.13
N PHE A 21 2.54 5.68 4.25
CA PHE A 21 2.68 6.42 5.51
C PHE A 21 4.04 7.11 5.69
N PHE A 22 5.10 6.67 5.02
CA PHE A 22 6.41 7.32 5.11
C PHE A 22 6.79 8.04 3.82
N PHE A 23 6.86 7.35 2.67
CA PHE A 23 7.40 7.94 1.44
C PHE A 23 6.52 9.05 0.86
N VAL A 24 5.20 8.89 0.87
CA VAL A 24 4.26 9.94 0.40
C VAL A 24 4.39 11.22 1.23
N PRO A 25 4.29 11.19 2.58
CA PRO A 25 4.46 12.40 3.38
C PRO A 25 5.89 12.94 3.38
N LEU A 26 6.93 12.10 3.28
CA LEU A 26 8.33 12.56 3.10
C LEU A 26 8.49 13.33 1.77
N GLY A 27 7.97 12.78 0.67
CA GLY A 27 8.00 13.45 -0.62
C GLY A 27 7.26 14.79 -0.62
N CYS A 28 6.15 14.86 0.12
CA CYS A 28 5.43 16.11 0.35
C CYS A 28 6.16 17.12 1.23
N GLY A 29 6.82 16.66 2.29
CA GLY A 29 7.66 17.51 3.15
C GLY A 29 8.86 18.10 2.40
N MET A 30 9.37 17.39 1.38
CA MET A 30 10.45 17.85 0.51
C MET A 30 9.97 18.81 -0.60
N ASN A 31 8.68 18.87 -0.92
CA ASN A 31 8.12 19.77 -1.94
C ASN A 31 6.78 20.42 -1.51
N PRO A 32 6.82 21.53 -0.74
CA PRO A 32 5.64 22.11 -0.11
C PRO A 32 4.65 22.77 -1.08
N THR A 33 5.03 23.02 -2.34
CA THR A 33 4.13 23.64 -3.34
C THR A 33 3.12 22.65 -3.93
N GLY A 34 3.41 21.35 -3.91
CA GLY A 34 2.55 20.31 -4.50
C GLY A 34 1.55 19.65 -3.54
N CYS A 35 1.78 19.75 -2.22
CA CYS A 35 1.07 18.96 -1.21
C CYS A 35 0.18 19.79 -0.29
N ARG A 36 -0.62 20.70 -0.88
CA ARG A 36 -1.60 21.51 -0.14
C ARG A 36 -2.91 20.77 0.17
N GLN A 37 -3.04 19.54 -0.31
CA GLN A 37 -4.18 18.67 -0.05
C GLN A 37 -3.85 17.79 1.16
N GLU A 38 -4.78 17.74 2.11
CA GLU A 38 -4.79 16.68 3.10
C GLU A 38 -4.73 15.35 2.33
N PHE A 39 -3.91 14.39 2.75
CA PHE A 39 -3.84 13.06 2.15
C PHE A 39 -4.70 12.08 2.96
N PRO A 40 -6.05 12.19 2.92
CA PRO A 40 -6.86 11.21 3.60
C PRO A 40 -6.68 9.87 2.92
N VAL A 41 -6.80 8.82 3.72
CA VAL A 41 -6.83 7.41 3.31
C VAL A 41 -7.90 7.16 2.24
N PHE A 42 -8.90 8.05 2.15
CA PHE A 42 -10.00 8.06 1.18
C PHE A 42 -9.84 9.08 0.04
N SER A 43 -8.63 9.54 -0.25
CA SER A 43 -8.36 10.33 -1.47
C SER A 43 -8.11 9.42 -2.68
N ALA A 44 -8.22 9.97 -3.90
CA ALA A 44 -7.86 9.25 -5.12
C ALA A 44 -6.41 8.73 -5.10
N ILE A 45 -5.50 9.46 -4.44
CA ILE A 45 -4.10 9.07 -4.26
C ILE A 45 -3.99 7.88 -3.31
N GLY A 46 -4.75 7.90 -2.21
CA GLY A 46 -4.89 6.76 -1.28
C GLY A 46 -5.52 5.54 -1.95
N LEU A 47 -6.50 5.71 -2.82
CA LEU A 47 -7.09 4.60 -3.56
C LEU A 47 -6.05 3.89 -4.43
N MET A 48 -5.24 4.65 -5.16
CA MET A 48 -4.26 4.11 -6.10
C MET A 48 -3.00 3.55 -5.40
N HIS A 49 -2.51 4.21 -4.35
CA HIS A 49 -1.24 3.84 -3.72
C HIS A 49 -1.38 2.98 -2.47
N LEU A 50 -2.55 2.99 -1.82
CA LEU A 50 -2.81 2.19 -0.62
C LEU A 50 -3.80 1.07 -0.92
N TRP A 51 -5.01 1.40 -1.39
CA TRP A 51 -6.08 0.40 -1.50
C TRP A 51 -5.85 -0.62 -2.60
N LEU A 52 -5.39 -0.21 -3.80
CA LEU A 52 -5.11 -1.13 -4.90
C LEU A 52 -4.04 -2.18 -4.52
N PRO A 53 -2.85 -1.76 -4.01
CA PRO A 53 -1.82 -2.72 -3.66
C PRO A 53 -2.20 -3.57 -2.43
N LEU A 54 -2.96 -3.00 -1.48
CA LEU A 54 -3.48 -3.75 -0.34
C LEU A 54 -4.50 -4.82 -0.76
N ALA A 55 -5.39 -4.52 -1.72
CA ALA A 55 -6.32 -5.49 -2.27
C ALA A 55 -5.59 -6.63 -3.01
N ALA A 56 -4.53 -6.30 -3.75
CA ALA A 56 -3.67 -7.30 -4.40
C ALA A 56 -2.95 -8.19 -3.37
N ALA A 57 -2.41 -7.59 -2.29
CA ALA A 57 -1.80 -8.34 -1.18
C ALA A 57 -2.81 -9.29 -0.53
N PHE A 58 -4.04 -8.81 -0.29
CA PHE A 58 -5.10 -9.60 0.31
C PHE A 58 -5.53 -10.78 -0.57
N LEU A 59 -5.63 -10.57 -1.90
CA LEU A 59 -5.90 -11.63 -2.86
C LEU A 59 -4.81 -12.71 -2.85
N LEU A 60 -3.53 -12.32 -2.78
CA LEU A 60 -2.41 -13.26 -2.69
C LEU A 60 -2.48 -14.09 -1.40
N ILE A 61 -2.82 -13.46 -0.28
CA ILE A 61 -3.00 -14.15 1.01
C ILE A 61 -4.18 -15.13 0.93
N LEU A 62 -5.33 -14.70 0.41
CA LEU A 62 -6.53 -15.54 0.24
C LEU A 62 -6.26 -16.75 -0.66
N LEU A 63 -5.61 -16.55 -1.81
CA LEU A 63 -5.21 -17.62 -2.70
C LEU A 63 -4.21 -18.56 -2.03
N GLY A 64 -3.29 -18.00 -1.25
CA GLY A 64 -2.35 -18.73 -0.40
C GLY A 64 -3.05 -19.55 0.69
N LEU A 65 -4.13 -19.07 1.31
CA LEU A 65 -4.87 -19.86 2.31
C LEU A 65 -5.70 -20.99 1.68
N ARG A 66 -6.28 -20.75 0.51
CA ARG A 66 -7.23 -21.66 -0.15
C ARG A 66 -6.57 -22.83 -0.89
N ARG A 67 -5.37 -22.63 -1.46
CA ARG A 67 -4.56 -23.65 -2.15
C ARG A 67 -3.89 -24.59 -1.17
#